data_AF-A0A803WA34-F1
#
_entry.id   AF-A0A803WA34-F1
#
_cell.length_a   1.000
_cell.length_b   1.000
_cell.length_c   1.000
_cell.angle_alpha   90.00
_cell.angle_beta   90.00
_cell.angle_gamma   90.00
#
_symmetry.space_group_name_H-M   'P 1'
#
loop_
_entity.id
_entity.type
_entity.pdbx_description
1 polymer ?
#
loop_
_entity_poly.entity_id
_entity_poly.type
_entity_poly.pdbx_seq_one_letter_code
_entity_poly.pdbx_strand_id
1 'polypeptide(L)'
;MAPKAPQVRPPHPAATPRCPPRAASTHQLDLCLLGQDGGGAEIDAGRARRGEQGAEENSRTMKAALALLLPLALALAPVASGQRRKPPRRPTRPPAPFEEPAEPTELPPPLPPGPPSIFPDCPRECYCPPDFPSALYCDSRNLRTVPLIPARIHYLYLQNNFIADLPEESFRNATGLKWVNLDNNRIRKVDRKVLEKLENLIFLYMERNQLKEVPAFLPPNLEQLRLSRNQISRIPAGVFNKLENLVLLDLHHNKLSDGVFNKNTFKGLKNLMQLNLAHNILRKMPPGVPSAIHQLFLDRNNIEDIPSDYFKEFPNLAFIRLNYNQISDKGLPKNSFNLTNLLVLHLAHNKLTNVPFISPKLEHLYLNNNSIEKINGTQICPTSLVSIQDFSPSDLDSVPRLRYLRLDGNLLKPPIPLDLMLCFRLLQSVVF
;
A
#
# COMPACT_ATOMS: atom_id res chain seq x y z
N MET A 1 -14.83 -19.51 -60.65
CA MET A 1 -14.26 -19.98 -59.37
C MET A 1 -13.32 -18.90 -58.86
N ALA A 2 -13.73 -18.17 -57.82
CA ALA A 2 -12.90 -17.20 -57.10
C ALA A 2 -13.05 -17.53 -55.61
N PRO A 3 -11.96 -17.64 -54.84
CA PRO A 3 -12.03 -18.06 -53.45
C PRO A 3 -12.52 -16.92 -52.54
N LYS A 4 -13.46 -17.25 -51.65
CA LYS A 4 -13.98 -16.37 -50.58
C LYS A 4 -12.85 -16.04 -49.60
N ALA A 5 -12.69 -14.76 -49.27
CA ALA A 5 -11.88 -14.29 -48.16
C ALA A 5 -12.49 -14.71 -46.79
N PRO A 6 -11.68 -15.01 -45.77
CA PRO A 6 -12.18 -15.35 -44.44
C PRO A 6 -12.69 -14.10 -43.70
N GLN A 7 -13.88 -14.19 -43.13
CA GLN A 7 -14.44 -13.19 -42.23
C GLN A 7 -13.65 -13.14 -40.91
N VAL A 8 -13.13 -11.96 -40.58
CA VAL A 8 -12.54 -11.64 -39.28
C VAL A 8 -13.66 -11.44 -38.25
N ARG A 9 -13.72 -12.28 -37.21
CA ARG A 9 -14.62 -12.06 -36.06
C ARG A 9 -14.03 -10.98 -35.13
N PRO A 10 -14.86 -10.11 -34.51
CA PRO A 10 -14.38 -9.19 -33.48
C PRO A 10 -14.03 -9.95 -32.20
N PRO A 11 -13.11 -9.43 -31.36
CA PRO A 11 -12.73 -10.08 -30.12
C PRO A 11 -13.86 -10.01 -29.09
N HIS A 12 -14.16 -11.14 -28.45
CA HIS A 12 -15.04 -11.19 -27.28
C HIS A 12 -14.42 -10.41 -26.11
N PRO A 13 -15.22 -9.68 -25.30
CA PRO A 13 -14.70 -9.03 -24.10
C PRO A 13 -14.25 -10.08 -23.09
N ALA A 14 -13.03 -9.90 -22.58
CA ALA A 14 -12.44 -10.74 -21.55
C ALA A 14 -13.34 -10.80 -20.32
N ALA A 15 -13.66 -12.02 -19.89
CA ALA A 15 -14.39 -12.28 -18.66
C ALA A 15 -13.55 -11.82 -17.45
N THR A 16 -14.03 -10.82 -16.73
CA THR A 16 -13.57 -10.50 -15.38
C THR A 16 -13.86 -11.69 -14.45
N PRO A 17 -12.92 -12.17 -13.62
CA PRO A 17 -13.19 -13.28 -12.72
C PRO A 17 -14.20 -12.85 -11.65
N ARG A 18 -15.37 -13.51 -11.65
CA ARG A 18 -16.38 -13.42 -10.60
C ARG A 18 -15.94 -14.31 -9.43
N CYS A 19 -15.81 -13.74 -8.23
CA CYS A 19 -15.80 -14.55 -7.00
C CYS A 19 -17.23 -15.07 -6.72
N PRO A 20 -17.42 -16.36 -6.43
CA PRO A 20 -18.73 -16.91 -6.08
C PRO A 20 -19.12 -16.53 -4.63
N PRO A 21 -20.41 -16.40 -4.31
CA PRO A 21 -20.86 -16.15 -2.96
C PRO A 21 -20.96 -17.47 -2.18
N ARG A 22 -20.45 -17.41 -0.93
CA ARG A 22 -20.63 -18.35 0.19
C ARG A 22 -19.73 -19.60 0.25
N ALA A 23 -19.14 -19.71 1.44
CA ALA A 23 -18.42 -20.84 2.04
C ALA A 23 -17.02 -21.13 1.46
N ALA A 24 -16.02 -20.37 1.91
CA ALA A 24 -14.62 -20.82 1.88
C ALA A 24 -13.89 -20.32 3.13
N SER A 25 -13.13 -21.20 3.74
CA SER A 25 -12.34 -21.03 4.97
C SER A 25 -11.27 -19.94 4.84
N THR A 26 -10.82 -19.44 5.99
CA THR A 26 -9.83 -18.38 6.20
C THR A 26 -8.52 -18.53 5.43
N HIS A 27 -8.17 -19.72 4.93
CA HIS A 27 -6.95 -19.96 4.17
C HIS A 27 -6.97 -19.54 2.70
N GLN A 28 -8.15 -19.27 2.11
CA GLN A 28 -8.26 -18.98 0.67
C GLN A 28 -8.40 -17.48 0.35
N LEU A 29 -8.54 -16.64 1.39
CA LEU A 29 -8.52 -15.17 1.30
C LEU A 29 -7.10 -14.61 1.12
N ASP A 30 -6.07 -15.31 1.61
CA ASP A 30 -4.67 -14.87 1.49
C ASP A 30 -4.17 -14.84 0.02
N LEU A 31 -4.70 -15.71 -0.84
CA LEU A 31 -4.33 -15.75 -2.26
C LEU A 31 -5.03 -14.69 -3.12
N CYS A 32 -6.16 -14.13 -2.67
CA CYS A 32 -6.84 -13.05 -3.41
C CYS A 32 -6.24 -11.67 -3.12
N LEU A 33 -5.72 -11.44 -1.90
CA LEU A 33 -5.09 -10.17 -1.52
C LEU A 33 -3.67 -10.00 -2.09
N LEU A 34 -3.01 -11.09 -2.51
CA LEU A 34 -1.72 -11.03 -3.21
C LEU A 34 -1.84 -10.67 -4.70
N GLY A 35 -3.04 -10.67 -5.28
CA GLY A 35 -3.27 -10.52 -6.72
C GLY A 35 -3.75 -9.13 -7.20
N GLN A 36 -3.90 -8.13 -6.33
CA GLN A 36 -4.48 -6.83 -6.71
C GLN A 36 -3.54 -5.61 -6.62
N ASP A 37 -2.29 -5.78 -6.19
CA ASP A 37 -1.29 -4.70 -6.26
C ASP A 37 -0.38 -4.90 -7.48
N GLY A 38 -0.94 -4.62 -8.67
CA GLY A 38 -0.18 -4.41 -9.89
C GLY A 38 0.62 -3.11 -9.80
N GLY A 39 1.81 -3.17 -9.21
CA GLY A 39 2.84 -2.15 -9.36
C GLY A 39 3.43 -2.23 -10.76
N GLY A 40 3.16 -1.21 -11.58
CA GLY A 40 3.79 -1.04 -12.89
C GLY A 40 5.31 -0.89 -12.73
N ALA A 41 6.04 -1.85 -13.24
CA ALA A 41 7.45 -1.68 -13.58
C ALA A 41 7.51 -1.05 -14.97
N GLU A 42 8.00 0.18 -15.03
CA GLU A 42 8.35 0.90 -16.24
C GLU A 42 9.55 0.18 -16.89
N ILE A 43 9.32 -0.50 -18.01
CA ILE A 43 10.36 -1.20 -18.77
C ILE A 43 10.81 -0.25 -19.87
N ASP A 44 11.94 0.42 -19.64
CA ASP A 44 12.63 1.23 -20.64
C ASP A 44 13.30 0.30 -21.66
N ALA A 45 12.57 -0.03 -22.72
CA ALA A 45 13.06 -0.87 -23.82
C ALA A 45 13.83 -0.01 -24.83
N GLY A 46 15.13 0.15 -24.58
CA GLY A 46 16.11 0.61 -25.55
C GLY A 46 16.06 -0.25 -26.82
N ARG A 47 15.58 0.34 -27.91
CA ARG A 47 15.47 -0.29 -29.22
C ARG A 47 16.84 -0.35 -29.90
N ALA A 48 17.53 -1.48 -29.77
CA ALA A 48 18.63 -1.83 -30.67
C ALA A 48 18.08 -2.20 -32.05
N ARG A 49 18.47 -1.48 -33.11
CA ARG A 49 18.46 -1.96 -34.49
C ARG A 49 19.91 -2.08 -34.98
N ARG A 50 20.27 -3.29 -35.40
CA ARG A 50 21.46 -3.58 -36.22
C ARG A 50 21.14 -3.33 -37.70
N GLY A 51 22.20 -2.99 -38.43
CA GLY A 51 22.32 -2.95 -39.88
C GLY A 51 22.60 -1.53 -40.36
N GLU A 52 23.64 -1.20 -41.11
CA GLU A 52 24.74 -1.96 -41.71
C GLU A 52 25.69 -0.90 -42.32
N GLN A 53 26.98 -1.23 -42.45
CA GLN A 53 27.95 -0.70 -43.43
C GLN A 53 28.50 0.74 -43.30
N GLY A 54 29.82 0.84 -43.48
CA GLY A 54 30.53 2.09 -43.77
C GLY A 54 31.88 2.19 -43.06
N ALA A 55 32.93 1.67 -43.70
CA ALA A 55 34.32 1.82 -43.30
C ALA A 55 34.80 3.28 -43.42
N GLU A 56 35.66 3.74 -42.51
CA GLU A 56 36.92 4.45 -42.86
C GLU A 56 37.76 4.79 -41.61
N GLU A 57 38.94 4.17 -41.59
CA GLU A 57 40.27 4.63 -41.20
C GLU A 57 40.58 5.87 -40.33
N ASN A 58 41.69 5.68 -39.60
CA ASN A 58 42.67 6.64 -39.05
C ASN A 58 42.39 7.24 -37.66
N SER A 59 43.05 6.75 -36.58
CA SER A 59 44.49 6.88 -36.24
C SER A 59 44.88 8.30 -35.81
N ARG A 60 45.03 8.52 -34.49
CA ARG A 60 46.31 8.85 -33.84
C ARG A 60 46.15 9.25 -32.37
N THR A 61 46.75 8.39 -31.56
CA THR A 61 47.40 8.57 -30.27
C THR A 61 47.98 9.94 -29.88
N MET A 62 47.80 10.24 -28.58
CA MET A 62 48.85 10.50 -27.54
C MET A 62 49.02 11.91 -26.92
N LYS A 63 48.96 11.87 -25.57
CA LYS A 63 49.82 12.52 -24.53
C LYS A 63 49.63 14.04 -24.31
N ALA A 64 49.16 14.53 -23.16
CA ALA A 64 49.63 14.42 -21.76
C ALA A 64 51.00 15.08 -21.48
N ALA A 65 50.97 16.22 -20.76
CA ALA A 65 51.89 16.68 -19.69
C ALA A 65 51.60 18.18 -19.40
N LEU A 66 51.07 18.57 -18.24
CA LEU A 66 51.74 18.90 -16.97
C LEU A 66 52.83 19.99 -17.06
N ALA A 67 52.61 21.16 -16.42
CA ALA A 67 53.49 21.72 -15.39
C ALA A 67 53.00 23.10 -14.89
N LEU A 68 53.27 23.35 -13.60
CA LEU A 68 52.95 24.52 -12.78
C LEU A 68 53.76 25.78 -13.14
N LEU A 69 53.30 26.96 -12.70
CA LEU A 69 54.02 27.89 -11.79
C LEU A 69 53.24 29.23 -11.60
N LEU A 70 53.08 29.66 -10.33
CA LEU A 70 52.63 30.98 -9.82
C LEU A 70 53.89 31.84 -9.48
N PRO A 71 53.82 33.07 -8.93
CA PRO A 71 52.95 34.25 -9.14
C PRO A 71 53.78 35.57 -9.27
N LEU A 72 53.19 36.70 -9.65
CA LEU A 72 53.61 38.03 -9.13
C LEU A 72 52.57 39.12 -9.38
N ALA A 73 52.29 39.90 -8.34
CA ALA A 73 51.38 41.04 -8.34
C ALA A 73 52.11 42.35 -8.66
N LEU A 74 51.49 43.25 -9.41
CA LEU A 74 51.71 44.69 -9.27
C LEU A 74 50.51 45.48 -9.83
N ALA A 75 50.05 46.43 -9.02
CA ALA A 75 48.88 47.27 -9.25
C ALA A 75 49.21 48.53 -10.07
N LEU A 76 48.33 48.93 -11.00
CA LEU A 76 48.09 50.34 -11.37
C LEU A 76 46.65 50.49 -11.93
N ALA A 77 46.04 51.64 -11.59
CA ALA A 77 44.64 52.04 -11.79
C ALA A 77 44.31 52.44 -13.26
N PRO A 78 43.02 52.68 -13.61
CA PRO A 78 42.46 52.33 -14.91
C PRO A 78 42.48 53.45 -15.96
N VAL A 79 42.52 53.07 -17.24
CA VAL A 79 42.12 53.93 -18.36
C VAL A 79 40.92 53.30 -19.06
N ALA A 80 39.85 54.09 -19.16
CA ALA A 80 38.56 53.73 -19.68
C ALA A 80 38.61 53.36 -21.17
N SER A 81 38.09 52.18 -21.50
CA SER A 81 37.61 51.85 -22.85
C SER A 81 36.19 51.30 -22.73
N GLY A 82 35.27 51.96 -23.42
CA GLY A 82 33.84 51.71 -23.34
C GLY A 82 33.45 50.35 -23.88
N GLN A 83 32.88 49.50 -23.02
CA GLN A 83 32.05 48.37 -23.45
C GLN A 83 30.59 48.67 -23.10
N ARG A 84 29.75 48.61 -24.14
CA ARG A 84 28.29 48.74 -24.08
C ARG A 84 27.73 47.78 -23.03
N ARG A 85 27.14 48.33 -21.96
CA ARG A 85 26.38 47.57 -20.95
C ARG A 85 25.17 46.92 -21.60
N LYS A 86 25.12 45.58 -21.60
CA LYS A 86 23.89 44.81 -21.80
C LYS A 86 22.96 45.04 -20.59
N PRO A 87 21.63 45.15 -20.77
CA PRO A 87 20.71 45.33 -19.66
C PRO A 87 20.68 44.08 -18.76
N PRO A 88 20.36 44.22 -17.46
CA PRO A 88 20.33 43.10 -16.54
C PRO A 88 19.18 42.14 -16.93
N ARG A 89 19.49 40.84 -16.99
CA ARG A 89 18.48 39.79 -17.14
C ARG A 89 17.49 39.87 -15.98
N ARG A 90 16.20 40.01 -16.30
CA ARG A 90 15.09 39.80 -15.34
C ARG A 90 15.29 38.46 -14.64
N PRO A 91 15.04 38.35 -13.31
CA PRO A 91 15.01 37.06 -12.65
C PRO A 91 13.97 36.19 -13.34
N THR A 92 14.41 35.05 -13.84
CA THR A 92 13.55 34.01 -14.39
C THR A 92 12.57 33.58 -13.30
N ARG A 93 11.29 33.82 -13.54
CA ARG A 93 10.19 33.34 -12.70
C ARG A 93 10.40 31.84 -12.46
N PRO A 94 10.24 31.33 -11.23
CA PRO A 94 10.28 29.88 -11.01
C PRO A 94 9.27 29.22 -11.96
N PRO A 95 9.57 28.02 -12.49
CA PRO A 95 8.60 27.28 -13.26
C PRO A 95 7.31 27.21 -12.44
N ALA A 96 6.19 27.58 -13.07
CA ALA A 96 4.89 27.46 -12.43
C ALA A 96 4.77 26.04 -11.88
N PRO A 97 4.22 25.85 -10.66
CA PRO A 97 3.94 24.51 -10.19
C PRO A 97 3.12 23.80 -11.27
N PHE A 98 3.50 22.57 -11.61
CA PHE A 98 2.71 21.70 -12.48
C PHE A 98 1.28 21.73 -11.95
N GLU A 99 0.39 22.42 -12.64
CA GLU A 99 -1.04 22.35 -12.35
C GLU A 99 -1.44 20.92 -12.71
N GLU A 100 -1.80 20.16 -11.68
CA GLU A 100 -2.48 18.88 -11.84
C GLU A 100 -3.63 19.07 -12.83
N PRO A 101 -3.84 18.18 -13.82
CA PRO A 101 -4.92 18.32 -14.77
C PRO A 101 -6.23 18.54 -14.01
N ALA A 102 -6.81 19.73 -14.17
CA ALA A 102 -8.08 20.04 -13.54
C ALA A 102 -9.10 18.98 -13.99
N GLU A 103 -9.81 18.42 -13.02
CA GLU A 103 -10.91 17.50 -13.26
C GLU A 103 -11.86 18.16 -14.29
N PRO A 104 -12.30 17.45 -15.35
CA PRO A 104 -13.13 18.05 -16.40
C PRO A 104 -14.29 18.83 -15.78
N THR A 105 -14.43 20.09 -16.19
CA THR A 105 -15.32 21.09 -15.61
C THR A 105 -16.79 20.69 -15.65
N GLU A 106 -17.15 19.71 -16.49
CA GLU A 106 -18.49 19.13 -16.57
C GLU A 106 -18.45 17.61 -16.37
N LEU A 107 -19.00 17.17 -15.24
CA LEU A 107 -19.30 15.76 -14.97
C LEU A 107 -20.30 15.22 -16.00
N PRO A 108 -20.13 13.99 -16.51
CA PRO A 108 -21.11 13.41 -17.42
C PRO A 108 -22.48 13.33 -16.73
N PRO A 109 -23.58 13.48 -17.49
CA PRO A 109 -24.92 13.42 -16.92
C PRO A 109 -25.20 12.02 -16.33
N PRO A 110 -26.07 11.92 -15.32
CA PRO A 110 -26.64 10.64 -14.88
C PRO A 110 -27.17 9.83 -16.06
N LEU A 111 -26.98 8.51 -16.01
CA LEU A 111 -27.57 7.64 -17.03
C LEU A 111 -29.12 7.75 -16.98
N PRO A 112 -29.79 7.63 -18.14
CA PRO A 112 -31.25 7.66 -18.15
C PRO A 112 -31.83 6.51 -17.31
N PRO A 113 -33.02 6.71 -16.71
CA PRO A 113 -33.69 5.68 -15.95
C PRO A 113 -33.85 4.36 -16.72
N GLY A 114 -33.70 3.25 -16.00
CA GLY A 114 -34.01 1.94 -16.54
C GLY A 114 -35.51 1.72 -16.75
N PRO A 115 -35.91 0.56 -17.33
CA PRO A 115 -37.31 0.17 -17.35
C PRO A 115 -37.88 0.10 -15.92
N PRO A 116 -39.21 0.30 -15.74
CA PRO A 116 -39.83 0.18 -14.43
C PRO A 116 -39.50 -1.17 -13.78
N SER A 117 -39.15 -1.14 -12.49
CA SER A 117 -38.99 -2.36 -11.72
C SER A 117 -40.36 -2.96 -11.38
N ILE A 118 -40.39 -4.29 -11.15
CA ILE A 118 -41.54 -4.97 -10.54
C ILE A 118 -41.77 -4.52 -9.08
N PHE A 119 -40.73 -3.96 -8.45
CA PHE A 119 -40.80 -3.40 -7.10
C PHE A 119 -41.13 -1.91 -7.20
N PRO A 120 -42.30 -1.45 -6.71
CA PRO A 120 -42.77 -0.07 -6.89
C PRO A 120 -41.92 0.96 -6.14
N ASP A 121 -41.19 0.53 -5.11
CA ASP A 121 -40.29 1.35 -4.30
C ASP A 121 -38.85 1.34 -4.82
N CYS A 122 -38.53 0.63 -5.91
CA CYS A 122 -37.19 0.66 -6.50
C CYS A 122 -36.89 2.01 -7.17
N PRO A 123 -35.77 2.69 -6.84
CA PRO A 123 -35.36 3.91 -7.52
C PRO A 123 -35.19 3.69 -9.02
N ARG A 124 -35.66 4.65 -9.82
CA ARG A 124 -35.71 4.57 -11.30
C ARG A 124 -34.34 4.57 -11.97
N GLU A 125 -33.38 5.22 -11.31
CA GLU A 125 -31.98 5.27 -11.66
C GLU A 125 -31.22 3.99 -11.31
N CYS A 126 -31.80 3.10 -10.50
CA CYS A 126 -31.16 1.88 -10.00
C CYS A 126 -31.84 0.61 -10.51
N TYR A 127 -31.25 -0.53 -10.15
CA TYR A 127 -31.76 -1.85 -10.49
C TYR A 127 -31.97 -2.71 -9.23
N CYS A 128 -33.16 -3.29 -9.11
CA CYS A 128 -33.54 -4.22 -8.06
C CYS A 128 -33.82 -5.60 -8.69
N PRO A 129 -32.97 -6.63 -8.50
CA PRO A 129 -33.17 -7.94 -9.10
C PRO A 129 -34.32 -8.71 -8.43
N PRO A 130 -35.26 -9.29 -9.21
CA PRO A 130 -36.33 -10.15 -8.67
C PRO A 130 -35.81 -11.35 -7.90
N ASP A 131 -34.72 -11.97 -8.37
CA ASP A 131 -34.13 -13.16 -7.74
C ASP A 131 -33.40 -12.85 -6.43
N PHE A 132 -33.08 -11.58 -6.19
CA PHE A 132 -32.41 -11.14 -4.97
C PHE A 132 -32.95 -9.78 -4.48
N PRO A 133 -34.22 -9.73 -3.99
CA PRO A 133 -34.94 -8.48 -3.70
C PRO A 133 -34.30 -7.57 -2.64
N SER A 134 -33.35 -8.09 -1.88
CA SER A 134 -32.61 -7.37 -0.82
C SER A 134 -31.36 -6.64 -1.33
N ALA A 135 -31.04 -6.70 -2.62
CA ALA A 135 -29.95 -5.92 -3.21
C ALA A 135 -30.47 -4.76 -4.05
N LEU A 136 -29.70 -3.67 -4.06
CA LEU A 136 -29.92 -2.49 -4.88
C LEU A 136 -28.63 -2.11 -5.60
N TYR A 137 -28.67 -2.16 -6.93
CA TYR A 137 -27.55 -1.83 -7.82
C TYR A 137 -27.72 -0.44 -8.41
N CYS A 138 -26.92 0.49 -7.93
CA CYS A 138 -26.86 1.88 -8.35
C CYS A 138 -25.45 2.27 -8.82
N ASP A 139 -24.56 1.30 -9.07
CA ASP A 139 -23.18 1.51 -9.45
C ASP A 139 -23.03 2.02 -10.89
N SER A 140 -21.95 2.75 -11.19
CA SER A 140 -21.56 3.13 -12.55
C SER A 140 -22.63 3.91 -13.34
N ARG A 141 -23.36 4.81 -12.68
CA ARG A 141 -24.53 5.52 -13.24
C ARG A 141 -24.40 7.03 -13.24
N ASN A 142 -23.21 7.55 -12.92
CA ASN A 142 -22.93 8.98 -12.78
C ASN A 142 -23.84 9.67 -11.73
N LEU A 143 -24.27 8.93 -10.70
CA LEU A 143 -25.11 9.48 -9.63
C LEU A 143 -24.35 10.54 -8.84
N ARG A 144 -25.03 11.63 -8.48
CA ARG A 144 -24.44 12.74 -7.72
C ARG A 144 -24.85 12.73 -6.24
N THR A 145 -25.92 12.01 -5.92
CA THR A 145 -26.50 11.87 -4.59
C THR A 145 -26.95 10.43 -4.38
N VAL A 146 -27.04 10.03 -3.12
CA VAL A 146 -27.66 8.74 -2.75
C VAL A 146 -29.17 8.83 -3.02
N PRO A 147 -29.76 7.90 -3.80
CA PRO A 147 -31.21 7.86 -4.01
C PRO A 147 -31.94 7.37 -2.76
N LEU A 148 -33.27 7.46 -2.74
CA LEU A 148 -34.04 6.93 -1.62
C LEU A 148 -33.89 5.41 -1.54
N ILE A 149 -33.27 4.90 -0.48
CA ILE A 149 -33.02 3.46 -0.32
C ILE A 149 -34.23 2.78 0.31
N PRO A 150 -34.83 1.76 -0.33
CA PRO A 150 -35.95 1.02 0.23
C PRO A 150 -35.58 0.24 1.49
N ALA A 151 -36.50 0.13 2.44
CA ALA A 151 -36.26 -0.50 3.74
C ALA A 151 -35.86 -1.98 3.68
N ARG A 152 -36.26 -2.69 2.62
CA ARG A 152 -35.95 -4.11 2.40
C ARG A 152 -34.50 -4.38 1.98
N ILE A 153 -33.73 -3.34 1.66
CA ILE A 153 -32.38 -3.49 1.10
C ILE A 153 -31.37 -3.77 2.21
N HIS A 154 -30.59 -4.84 2.01
CA HIS A 154 -29.48 -5.23 2.87
C HIS A 154 -28.12 -5.06 2.19
N TYR A 155 -28.07 -5.07 0.85
CA TYR A 155 -26.84 -4.96 0.06
C TYR A 155 -26.96 -3.80 -0.93
N LEU A 156 -26.18 -2.75 -0.70
CA LEU A 156 -26.23 -1.51 -1.46
C LEU A 156 -24.93 -1.28 -2.24
N TYR A 157 -25.04 -1.14 -3.55
CA TYR A 157 -23.94 -0.90 -4.47
C TYR A 157 -24.06 0.49 -5.09
N LEU A 158 -23.19 1.41 -4.68
CA LEU A 158 -23.13 2.81 -5.14
C LEU A 158 -21.75 3.19 -5.69
N GLN A 159 -20.87 2.21 -5.91
CA GLN A 159 -19.51 2.46 -6.39
C GLN A 159 -19.47 3.05 -7.80
N ASN A 160 -18.36 3.71 -8.15
CA ASN A 160 -18.15 4.32 -9.47
C ASN A 160 -19.21 5.36 -9.84
N ASN A 161 -19.49 6.28 -8.92
CA ASN A 161 -20.41 7.41 -9.15
C ASN A 161 -19.69 8.73 -8.81
N PHE A 162 -20.44 9.84 -8.78
CA PHE A 162 -19.94 11.17 -8.43
C PHE A 162 -20.60 11.71 -7.15
N ILE A 163 -20.91 10.82 -6.21
CA ILE A 163 -21.54 11.20 -4.95
C ILE A 163 -20.55 12.03 -4.14
N ALA A 164 -20.94 13.26 -3.77
CA ALA A 164 -20.07 14.22 -3.10
C ALA A 164 -20.26 14.27 -1.58
N ASP A 165 -21.46 13.93 -1.09
CA ASP A 165 -21.84 14.06 0.31
C ASP A 165 -22.79 12.94 0.73
N LEU A 166 -22.74 12.56 2.01
CA LEU A 166 -23.70 11.67 2.66
C LEU A 166 -24.49 12.43 3.74
N PRO A 167 -25.61 13.08 3.39
CA PRO A 167 -26.49 13.73 4.37
C PRO A 167 -27.21 12.73 5.30
N GLU A 168 -27.73 13.20 6.44
CA GLU A 168 -28.46 12.39 7.44
C GLU A 168 -29.56 11.49 6.81
N GLU A 169 -30.21 11.98 5.76
CA GLU A 169 -31.34 11.31 5.12
C GLU A 169 -30.94 10.13 4.19
N SER A 170 -29.66 9.99 3.82
CA SER A 170 -29.22 9.03 2.78
C SER A 170 -29.63 7.57 3.04
N PHE A 171 -29.59 7.13 4.30
CA PHE A 171 -29.90 5.75 4.67
C PHE A 171 -31.05 5.63 5.69
N ARG A 172 -31.83 6.71 5.88
CA ARG A 172 -32.80 6.82 6.97
C ARG A 172 -33.82 5.66 7.02
N ASN A 173 -34.26 5.18 5.86
CA ASN A 173 -35.27 4.12 5.77
C ASN A 173 -34.68 2.70 5.74
N ALA A 174 -33.38 2.55 5.49
CA ALA A 174 -32.72 1.27 5.23
C ALA A 174 -31.84 0.83 6.41
N THR A 175 -32.42 0.74 7.60
CA THR A 175 -31.71 0.35 8.84
C THR A 175 -31.26 -1.12 8.85
N GLY A 176 -31.79 -1.93 7.93
CA GLY A 176 -31.40 -3.34 7.70
C GLY A 176 -30.13 -3.53 6.87
N LEU A 177 -29.46 -2.45 6.43
CA LEU A 177 -28.24 -2.54 5.62
C LEU A 177 -27.15 -3.35 6.33
N LYS A 178 -26.57 -4.31 5.60
CA LYS A 178 -25.46 -5.16 6.04
C LYS A 178 -24.17 -4.88 5.26
N TRP A 179 -24.33 -4.44 4.02
CA TRP A 179 -23.24 -4.17 3.10
C TRP A 179 -23.51 -2.86 2.35
N VAL A 180 -22.59 -1.90 2.45
CA VAL A 180 -22.65 -0.64 1.72
C VAL A 180 -21.32 -0.42 1.00
N ASN A 181 -21.40 -0.36 -0.34
CA ASN A 181 -20.25 -0.05 -1.18
C ASN A 181 -20.39 1.33 -1.81
N LEU A 182 -19.50 2.24 -1.41
CA LEU A 182 -19.37 3.61 -1.89
C LEU A 182 -17.98 3.89 -2.50
N ASP A 183 -17.21 2.84 -2.83
CA ASP A 183 -15.89 2.95 -3.46
C ASP A 183 -15.95 3.83 -4.72
N ASN A 184 -14.86 4.56 -4.96
CA ASN A 184 -14.67 5.35 -6.18
C ASN A 184 -15.82 6.34 -6.42
N ASN A 185 -15.98 7.25 -5.46
CA ASN A 185 -16.90 8.38 -5.50
C ASN A 185 -16.11 9.68 -5.21
N ARG A 186 -16.81 10.79 -4.92
CA ARG A 186 -16.19 12.07 -4.57
C ARG A 186 -16.58 12.53 -3.16
N ILE A 187 -16.85 11.60 -2.26
CA ILE A 187 -17.41 11.89 -0.95
C ILE A 187 -16.40 12.68 -0.12
N ARG A 188 -16.77 13.90 0.24
CA ARG A 188 -15.97 14.81 1.08
C ARG A 188 -16.49 14.90 2.50
N LYS A 189 -17.81 14.79 2.67
CA LYS A 189 -18.49 14.96 3.96
C LYS A 189 -19.45 13.80 4.22
N VAL A 190 -19.39 13.27 5.43
CA VAL A 190 -20.32 12.29 5.97
C VAL A 190 -21.01 12.93 7.16
N ASP A 191 -22.33 13.00 7.14
CA ASP A 191 -23.08 13.50 8.29
C ASP A 191 -22.90 12.56 9.49
N ARG A 192 -22.88 13.13 10.70
CA ARG A 192 -22.62 12.38 11.94
C ARG A 192 -23.66 11.30 12.21
N LYS A 193 -24.91 11.50 11.79
CA LYS A 193 -26.02 10.59 12.12
C LYS A 193 -26.32 9.57 11.02
N VAL A 194 -25.73 9.73 9.83
CA VAL A 194 -26.10 8.92 8.66
C VAL A 194 -25.77 7.44 8.84
N LEU A 195 -24.71 7.13 9.59
CA LEU A 195 -24.28 5.75 9.87
C LEU A 195 -24.77 5.24 11.23
N GLU A 196 -25.14 6.12 12.16
CA GLU A 196 -25.44 5.77 13.56
C GLU A 196 -26.54 4.71 13.69
N LYS A 197 -27.57 4.77 12.82
CA LYS A 197 -28.74 3.87 12.85
C LYS A 197 -28.54 2.56 12.10
N LEU A 198 -27.37 2.35 11.46
CA LEU A 198 -27.10 1.16 10.66
C LEU A 198 -26.53 0.03 11.52
N GLU A 199 -27.24 -0.34 12.59
CA GLU A 199 -26.76 -1.30 13.60
C GLU A 199 -26.41 -2.68 13.03
N ASN A 200 -27.00 -3.06 11.89
CA ASN A 200 -26.75 -4.33 11.23
C ASN A 200 -25.60 -4.29 10.21
N LEU A 201 -24.91 -3.15 10.05
CA LEU A 201 -23.89 -2.97 9.03
C LEU A 201 -22.62 -3.73 9.40
N ILE A 202 -22.18 -4.61 8.49
CA ILE A 202 -21.02 -5.48 8.66
C ILE A 202 -19.85 -4.99 7.80
N PHE A 203 -20.15 -4.54 6.56
CA PHE A 203 -19.16 -4.11 5.59
C PHE A 203 -19.45 -2.68 5.12
N LEU A 204 -18.49 -1.77 5.34
CA LEU A 204 -18.53 -0.40 4.87
C LEU A 204 -17.29 -0.09 4.03
N TYR A 205 -17.51 0.08 2.74
CA TYR A 205 -16.47 0.36 1.75
C TYR A 205 -16.60 1.79 1.24
N MET A 206 -15.58 2.60 1.49
CA MET A 206 -15.51 4.02 1.15
C MET A 206 -14.12 4.37 0.60
N GLU A 207 -13.45 3.40 -0.02
CA GLU A 207 -12.17 3.60 -0.70
C GLU A 207 -12.30 4.62 -1.84
N ARG A 208 -11.17 5.23 -2.24
CA ARG A 208 -11.10 6.16 -3.39
C ARG A 208 -12.16 7.27 -3.33
N ASN A 209 -12.22 7.95 -2.19
CA ASN A 209 -13.07 9.11 -1.96
C ASN A 209 -12.19 10.32 -1.55
N GLN A 210 -12.81 11.39 -1.04
CA GLN A 210 -12.14 12.64 -0.69
C GLN A 210 -12.29 12.97 0.81
N LEU A 211 -12.43 11.93 1.65
CA LEU A 211 -12.61 12.08 3.09
C LEU A 211 -11.35 12.67 3.74
N LYS A 212 -11.53 13.65 4.62
CA LYS A 212 -10.44 14.29 5.38
C LYS A 212 -10.28 13.72 6.79
N GLU A 213 -11.29 13.03 7.28
CA GLU A 213 -11.32 12.39 8.60
C GLU A 213 -12.09 11.07 8.54
N VAL A 214 -11.81 10.17 9.48
CA VAL A 214 -12.63 8.95 9.66
C VAL A 214 -14.05 9.36 10.04
N PRO A 215 -15.10 8.84 9.38
CA PRO A 215 -16.49 9.15 9.72
C PRO A 215 -16.79 8.89 11.19
N ALA A 216 -17.50 9.81 11.84
CA ALA A 216 -17.92 9.65 13.23
C ALA A 216 -19.10 8.66 13.34
N PHE A 217 -19.35 8.15 14.56
CA PHE A 217 -20.50 7.29 14.88
C PHE A 217 -20.61 6.05 13.97
N LEU A 218 -19.48 5.37 13.76
CA LEU A 218 -19.43 4.13 12.98
C LEU A 218 -20.31 3.04 13.63
N PRO A 219 -20.99 2.21 12.83
CA PRO A 219 -21.83 1.14 13.36
C PRO A 219 -21.05 0.11 14.17
N PRO A 220 -21.55 -0.32 15.34
CA PRO A 220 -20.79 -1.16 16.27
C PRO A 220 -20.50 -2.57 15.74
N ASN A 221 -21.32 -3.09 14.82
CA ASN A 221 -21.21 -4.45 14.29
C ASN A 221 -20.36 -4.56 13.00
N LEU A 222 -19.62 -3.51 12.64
CA LEU A 222 -18.70 -3.58 11.51
C LEU A 222 -17.63 -4.66 11.73
N GLU A 223 -17.44 -5.51 10.73
CA GLU A 223 -16.32 -6.46 10.64
C GLU A 223 -15.21 -5.92 9.72
N GLN A 224 -15.58 -5.16 8.67
CA GLN A 224 -14.61 -4.54 7.77
C GLN A 224 -14.94 -3.08 7.49
N LEU A 225 -13.94 -2.23 7.69
CA LEU A 225 -13.98 -0.83 7.34
C LEU A 225 -12.83 -0.50 6.39
N ARG A 226 -13.18 -0.09 5.17
CA ARG A 226 -12.20 0.25 4.14
C ARG A 226 -12.31 1.72 3.76
N LEU A 227 -11.24 2.45 4.03
CA LEU A 227 -11.11 3.90 3.87
C LEU A 227 -9.85 4.25 3.09
N SER A 228 -9.29 3.31 2.33
CA SER A 228 -8.03 3.54 1.62
C SER A 228 -8.18 4.50 0.45
N ARG A 229 -7.07 5.13 0.04
CA ARG A 229 -7.03 6.11 -1.06
C ARG A 229 -7.99 7.28 -0.83
N ASN A 230 -7.99 7.84 0.38
CA ASN A 230 -8.69 9.06 0.75
C ASN A 230 -7.68 10.18 1.08
N GLN A 231 -8.10 11.22 1.78
CA GLN A 231 -7.25 12.32 2.24
C GLN A 231 -7.27 12.44 3.76
N ILE A 232 -7.45 11.31 4.46
CA ILE A 232 -7.68 11.26 5.90
C ILE A 232 -6.40 11.70 6.62
N SER A 233 -6.52 12.76 7.39
CA SER A 233 -5.45 13.31 8.25
C SER A 233 -5.86 13.39 9.71
N ARG A 234 -7.09 12.97 10.04
CA ARG A 234 -7.66 13.03 11.39
C ARG A 234 -8.45 11.76 11.70
N ILE A 235 -8.27 11.24 12.91
CA ILE A 235 -9.07 10.17 13.49
C ILE A 235 -9.76 10.78 14.71
N PRO A 236 -11.10 10.96 14.71
CA PRO A 236 -11.80 11.49 15.87
C PRO A 236 -11.58 10.62 17.12
N ALA A 237 -11.48 11.26 18.28
CA ALA A 237 -11.21 10.57 19.53
C ALA A 237 -12.31 9.53 19.83
N GLY A 238 -11.90 8.29 20.08
CA GLY A 238 -12.82 7.20 20.44
C GLY A 238 -13.72 6.70 19.31
N VAL A 239 -13.49 7.11 18.05
CA VAL A 239 -14.31 6.69 16.90
C VAL A 239 -14.38 5.16 16.73
N PHE A 240 -13.34 4.46 17.18
CA PHE A 240 -13.23 3.00 17.12
C PHE A 240 -13.66 2.28 18.41
N ASN A 241 -14.06 2.99 19.46
CA ASN A 241 -14.25 2.41 20.80
C ASN A 241 -15.33 1.32 20.87
N LYS A 242 -16.34 1.38 19.98
CA LYS A 242 -17.46 0.43 19.96
C LYS A 242 -17.32 -0.67 18.90
N LEU A 243 -16.24 -0.67 18.12
CA LEU A 243 -16.06 -1.58 16.99
C LEU A 243 -15.37 -2.88 17.42
N GLU A 244 -15.97 -3.59 18.38
CA GLU A 244 -15.36 -4.79 18.97
C GLU A 244 -15.26 -5.95 17.97
N ASN A 245 -16.16 -6.00 16.99
CA ASN A 245 -16.22 -7.03 15.95
C ASN A 245 -15.33 -6.73 14.74
N LEU A 246 -14.65 -5.59 14.71
CA LEU A 246 -13.86 -5.19 13.54
C LEU A 246 -12.63 -6.07 13.40
N VAL A 247 -12.54 -6.77 12.26
CA VAL A 247 -11.44 -7.68 11.92
C VAL A 247 -10.43 -7.00 10.99
N LEU A 248 -10.88 -6.10 10.12
CA LEU A 248 -10.05 -5.41 9.13
C LEU A 248 -10.32 -3.90 9.16
N LEU A 249 -9.23 -3.13 9.34
CA LEU A 249 -9.21 -1.69 9.18
C LEU A 249 -8.18 -1.31 8.11
N ASP A 250 -8.68 -0.80 6.97
CA ASP A 250 -7.85 -0.34 5.87
C ASP A 250 -7.83 1.19 5.76
N LEU A 251 -6.69 1.79 6.09
CA LEU A 251 -6.40 3.22 6.02
C LEU A 251 -5.22 3.50 5.06
N HIS A 252 -4.92 2.56 4.16
CA HIS A 252 -3.85 2.70 3.17
C HIS A 252 -4.01 3.94 2.30
N HIS A 253 -2.90 4.59 1.92
CA HIS A 253 -2.89 5.73 1.02
C HIS A 253 -3.78 6.89 1.51
N ASN A 254 -3.40 7.44 2.66
CA ASN A 254 -4.04 8.58 3.31
C ASN A 254 -2.95 9.60 3.71
N LYS A 255 -3.29 10.55 4.59
CA LYS A 255 -2.41 11.63 5.06
C LYS A 255 -2.20 11.55 6.58
N LEU A 256 -2.18 10.34 7.14
CA LEU A 256 -2.03 10.11 8.58
C LEU A 256 -0.58 10.34 9.01
N SER A 257 -0.41 11.13 10.08
CA SER A 257 0.88 11.42 10.71
C SER A 257 0.86 10.98 12.18
N ASP A 258 2.04 10.93 12.81
CA ASP A 258 2.21 10.44 14.18
C ASP A 258 1.24 11.08 15.19
N GLY A 259 0.99 12.39 15.05
CA GLY A 259 0.18 13.16 16.01
C GLY A 259 -1.30 12.78 16.06
N VAL A 260 -1.78 11.99 15.10
CA VAL A 260 -3.15 11.48 15.07
C VAL A 260 -3.34 10.28 16.02
N PHE A 261 -2.25 9.57 16.33
CA PHE A 261 -2.28 8.35 17.13
C PHE A 261 -1.90 8.61 18.58
N ASN A 262 -2.67 8.01 19.49
CA ASN A 262 -2.36 7.92 20.91
C ASN A 262 -2.68 6.50 21.41
N LYS A 263 -2.30 6.17 22.64
CA LYS A 263 -2.48 4.83 23.23
C LYS A 263 -3.93 4.32 23.22
N ASN A 264 -4.91 5.22 23.13
CA ASN A 264 -6.33 4.88 23.13
C ASN A 264 -6.96 4.91 21.73
N THR A 265 -6.22 5.24 20.67
CA THR A 265 -6.78 5.36 19.30
C THR A 265 -7.47 4.08 18.86
N PHE A 266 -6.89 2.90 19.12
CA PHE A 266 -7.44 1.60 18.71
C PHE A 266 -8.07 0.80 19.86
N LYS A 267 -8.34 1.40 21.02
CA LYS A 267 -8.71 0.70 22.26
C LYS A 267 -9.92 -0.25 22.12
N GLY A 268 -10.90 0.08 21.26
CA GLY A 268 -12.10 -0.72 21.06
C GLY A 268 -11.93 -1.92 20.12
N LEU A 269 -10.82 -2.00 19.37
CA LEU A 269 -10.63 -2.93 18.27
C LEU A 269 -10.13 -4.31 18.73
N LYS A 270 -10.90 -4.97 19.62
CA LYS A 270 -10.48 -6.20 20.32
C LYS A 270 -10.18 -7.39 19.39
N ASN A 271 -10.90 -7.50 18.27
CA ASN A 271 -10.77 -8.60 17.32
C ASN A 271 -10.03 -8.21 16.03
N LEU A 272 -9.32 -7.08 16.02
CA LEU A 272 -8.64 -6.59 14.82
C LEU A 272 -7.47 -7.50 14.45
N MET A 273 -7.59 -8.17 13.31
CA MET A 273 -6.58 -9.07 12.77
C MET A 273 -5.68 -8.39 11.74
N GLN A 274 -6.21 -7.41 11.00
CA GLN A 274 -5.46 -6.71 9.96
C GLN A 274 -5.60 -5.20 10.08
N LEU A 275 -4.45 -4.53 10.14
CA LEU A 275 -4.32 -3.08 10.18
C LEU A 275 -3.41 -2.64 9.03
N ASN A 276 -3.99 -1.90 8.10
CA ASN A 276 -3.26 -1.34 6.97
C ASN A 276 -3.12 0.17 7.09
N LEU A 277 -1.89 0.62 7.34
CA LEU A 277 -1.47 2.01 7.44
C LEU A 277 -0.40 2.36 6.38
N ALA A 278 -0.22 1.49 5.38
CA ALA A 278 0.74 1.71 4.30
C ALA A 278 0.45 2.99 3.51
N HIS A 279 1.45 3.57 2.86
CA HIS A 279 1.32 4.82 2.10
C HIS A 279 0.70 5.96 2.94
N ASN A 280 1.29 6.26 4.09
CA ASN A 280 0.96 7.44 4.89
C ASN A 280 2.23 8.27 5.14
N ILE A 281 2.22 9.18 6.11
CA ILE A 281 3.35 10.06 6.44
C ILE A 281 3.85 9.80 7.87
N LEU A 282 3.80 8.55 8.31
CA LEU A 282 4.23 8.14 9.66
C LEU A 282 5.74 8.16 9.76
N ARG A 283 6.27 8.78 10.82
CA ARG A 283 7.70 8.71 11.19
C ARG A 283 7.96 7.76 12.34
N LYS A 284 6.92 7.38 13.07
CA LYS A 284 6.99 6.48 14.22
C LYS A 284 6.02 5.31 14.07
N MET A 285 6.32 4.23 14.78
CA MET A 285 5.37 3.12 14.94
C MET A 285 4.09 3.60 15.68
N PRO A 286 2.89 3.20 15.23
CA PRO A 286 1.64 3.66 15.85
C PRO A 286 1.47 3.07 17.27
N PRO A 287 1.23 3.87 18.32
CA PRO A 287 1.02 3.35 19.66
C PRO A 287 -0.35 2.68 19.81
N GLY A 288 -0.43 1.69 20.72
CA GLY A 288 -1.71 1.11 21.15
C GLY A 288 -2.41 0.26 20.09
N VAL A 289 -1.66 -0.35 19.16
CA VAL A 289 -2.20 -1.36 18.25
C VAL A 289 -2.75 -2.56 19.08
N PRO A 290 -3.87 -3.19 18.69
CA PRO A 290 -4.43 -4.31 19.45
C PRO A 290 -3.56 -5.57 19.41
N SER A 291 -3.58 -6.36 20.48
CA SER A 291 -2.80 -7.61 20.61
C SER A 291 -3.26 -8.74 19.68
N ALA A 292 -4.51 -8.70 19.21
CA ALA A 292 -5.08 -9.69 18.29
C ALA A 292 -4.56 -9.60 16.85
N ILE A 293 -3.69 -8.62 16.54
CA ILE A 293 -3.21 -8.37 15.19
C ILE A 293 -2.39 -9.54 14.63
N HIS A 294 -2.71 -9.93 13.40
CA HIS A 294 -2.01 -10.96 12.62
C HIS A 294 -1.20 -10.35 11.47
N GLN A 295 -1.69 -9.25 10.91
CA GLN A 295 -1.11 -8.58 9.75
C GLN A 295 -1.00 -7.08 10.01
N LEU A 296 0.23 -6.55 9.93
CA LEU A 296 0.51 -5.13 10.09
C LEU A 296 1.25 -4.58 8.87
N PHE A 297 0.59 -3.69 8.14
CA PHE A 297 1.16 -3.07 6.94
C PHE A 297 1.45 -1.59 7.22
N LEU A 298 2.73 -1.23 7.12
CA LEU A 298 3.29 0.08 7.39
C LEU A 298 4.28 0.50 6.28
N ASP A 299 4.29 -0.20 5.15
CA ASP A 299 5.17 0.11 4.04
C ASP A 299 4.86 1.48 3.42
N ARG A 300 5.89 2.09 2.80
CA ARG A 300 5.82 3.41 2.17
C ARG A 300 5.34 4.50 3.14
N ASN A 301 6.01 4.56 4.29
CA ASN A 301 5.93 5.64 5.26
C ASN A 301 7.32 6.28 5.40
N ASN A 302 7.54 7.06 6.45
CA ASN A 302 8.81 7.68 6.80
C ASN A 302 9.35 7.15 8.13
N ILE A 303 9.05 5.90 8.50
CA ILE A 303 9.39 5.35 9.82
C ILE A 303 10.90 5.23 9.97
N GLU A 304 11.46 5.84 11.01
CA GLU A 304 12.89 5.85 11.29
C GLU A 304 13.25 4.85 12.40
N ASP A 305 12.42 4.76 13.43
CA ASP A 305 12.68 3.98 14.63
C ASP A 305 11.52 3.05 15.01
N ILE A 306 11.86 1.85 15.48
CA ILE A 306 10.96 0.90 16.12
C ILE A 306 11.21 0.94 17.63
N PRO A 307 10.21 1.19 18.48
CA PRO A 307 10.40 1.12 19.93
C PRO A 307 10.83 -0.26 20.40
N SER A 308 11.61 -0.32 21.48
CA SER A 308 11.97 -1.58 22.13
C SER A 308 10.71 -2.36 22.51
N ASP A 309 10.76 -3.68 22.30
CA ASP A 309 9.68 -4.62 22.65
C ASP A 309 8.33 -4.36 21.96
N TYR A 310 8.24 -3.44 20.99
CA TYR A 310 6.99 -3.04 20.33
C TYR A 310 6.18 -4.25 19.83
N PHE A 311 6.83 -5.21 19.17
CA PHE A 311 6.14 -6.36 18.61
C PHE A 311 5.83 -7.48 19.62
N LYS A 312 6.38 -7.43 20.84
CA LYS A 312 6.05 -8.41 21.90
C LYS A 312 4.60 -8.31 22.35
N GLU A 313 3.95 -7.16 22.12
CA GLU A 313 2.54 -6.93 22.40
C GLU A 313 1.60 -7.72 21.45
N PHE A 314 2.12 -8.31 20.36
CA PHE A 314 1.34 -8.96 19.31
C PHE A 314 1.69 -10.45 19.16
N PRO A 315 1.22 -11.33 20.06
CA PRO A 315 1.59 -12.74 20.04
C PRO A 315 1.16 -13.47 18.76
N ASN A 316 0.13 -12.99 18.05
CA ASN A 316 -0.41 -13.63 16.85
C ASN A 316 0.14 -13.05 15.53
N LEU A 317 1.09 -12.10 15.60
CA LEU A 317 1.59 -11.39 14.44
C LEU A 317 2.39 -12.33 13.52
N ALA A 318 1.86 -12.55 12.32
CA ALA A 318 2.42 -13.46 11.33
C ALA A 318 3.06 -12.74 10.14
N PHE A 319 2.62 -11.51 9.86
CA PHE A 319 3.05 -10.79 8.67
C PHE A 319 3.31 -9.31 8.95
N ILE A 320 4.51 -8.84 8.61
CA ILE A 320 4.92 -7.44 8.77
C ILE A 320 5.42 -6.88 7.43
N ARG A 321 4.83 -5.77 6.99
CA ARG A 321 5.33 -4.95 5.89
C ARG A 321 5.85 -3.61 6.38
N LEU A 322 7.14 -3.37 6.20
CA LEU A 322 7.85 -2.13 6.51
C LEU A 322 8.72 -1.65 5.34
N ASN A 323 8.46 -2.13 4.12
CA ASN A 323 9.23 -1.71 2.95
C ASN A 323 9.14 -0.20 2.74
N TYR A 324 10.12 0.41 2.07
CA TYR A 324 10.10 1.83 1.72
C TYR A 324 9.88 2.73 2.95
N ASN A 325 10.68 2.52 3.98
CA ASN A 325 10.74 3.38 5.17
C ASN A 325 12.17 3.94 5.30
N GLN A 326 12.49 4.51 6.46
CA GLN A 326 13.79 5.12 6.75
C GLN A 326 14.54 4.38 7.86
N ILE A 327 14.20 3.11 8.09
CA ILE A 327 14.71 2.32 9.21
C ILE A 327 16.20 2.04 8.99
N SER A 328 17.01 2.40 9.97
CA SER A 328 18.43 2.09 10.03
C SER A 328 18.74 1.22 11.23
N ASP A 329 19.94 0.63 11.28
CA ASP A 329 20.37 -0.20 12.42
C ASP A 329 20.28 0.52 13.78
N LYS A 330 20.41 1.86 13.79
CA LYS A 330 20.27 2.68 15.01
C LYS A 330 18.82 2.74 15.51
N GLY A 331 17.87 2.77 14.57
CA GLY A 331 16.45 2.81 14.86
C GLY A 331 15.82 1.44 15.03
N LEU A 332 16.62 0.38 14.95
CA LEU A 332 16.16 -1.00 15.09
C LEU A 332 16.75 -1.64 16.37
N PRO A 333 15.96 -1.76 17.44
CA PRO A 333 16.40 -2.47 18.64
C PRO A 333 16.83 -3.90 18.35
N LYS A 334 17.79 -4.39 19.14
CA LYS A 334 18.19 -5.79 19.07
C LYS A 334 16.98 -6.68 19.37
N ASN A 335 16.80 -7.74 18.59
CA ASN A 335 15.74 -8.74 18.75
C ASN A 335 14.31 -8.23 18.48
N SER A 336 14.11 -7.06 17.84
CA SER A 336 12.77 -6.58 17.49
C SER A 336 11.93 -7.60 16.71
N PHE A 337 12.55 -8.44 15.88
CA PHE A 337 11.86 -9.43 15.04
C PHE A 337 12.03 -10.88 15.54
N ASN A 338 12.45 -11.08 16.79
CA ASN A 338 12.44 -12.39 17.41
C ASN A 338 11.04 -12.74 17.94
N LEU A 339 10.13 -13.04 17.01
CA LEU A 339 8.71 -13.30 17.28
C LEU A 339 8.36 -14.75 16.93
N THR A 340 7.67 -15.44 17.82
CA THR A 340 7.37 -16.87 17.65
C THR A 340 6.49 -17.18 16.45
N ASN A 341 5.55 -16.30 16.10
CA ASN A 341 4.57 -16.56 15.04
C ASN A 341 4.85 -15.81 13.73
N LEU A 342 5.93 -15.04 13.65
CA LEU A 342 6.25 -14.26 12.46
C LEU A 342 6.74 -15.17 11.33
N LEU A 343 6.01 -15.17 10.21
CA LEU A 343 6.30 -15.98 9.03
C LEU A 343 6.93 -15.16 7.90
N VAL A 344 6.48 -13.92 7.72
CA VAL A 344 6.93 -13.06 6.62
C VAL A 344 7.32 -11.68 7.11
N LEU A 345 8.53 -11.27 6.77
CA LEU A 345 9.09 -9.96 7.11
C LEU A 345 9.60 -9.24 5.86
N HIS A 346 9.01 -8.07 5.62
CA HIS A 346 9.35 -7.20 4.51
C HIS A 346 10.03 -5.92 5.01
N LEU A 347 11.32 -5.77 4.72
CA LEU A 347 12.16 -4.64 5.10
C LEU A 347 12.92 -4.03 3.90
N ALA A 348 12.47 -4.33 2.69
CA ALA A 348 13.11 -3.84 1.47
C ALA A 348 13.05 -2.29 1.38
N HIS A 349 14.01 -1.67 0.71
CA HIS A 349 14.05 -0.21 0.56
C HIS A 349 14.06 0.53 1.91
N ASN A 350 15.01 0.18 2.78
CA ASN A 350 15.31 0.88 4.03
C ASN A 350 16.79 1.29 4.05
N LYS A 351 17.33 1.61 5.22
CA LYS A 351 18.72 2.06 5.44
C LYS A 351 19.51 1.08 6.32
N LEU A 352 19.18 -0.20 6.27
CA LEU A 352 19.85 -1.23 7.07
C LEU A 352 21.26 -1.49 6.54
N THR A 353 22.24 -1.60 7.43
CA THR A 353 23.62 -1.98 7.07
C THR A 353 23.99 -3.38 7.57
N ASN A 354 23.19 -3.95 8.47
CA ASN A 354 23.29 -5.33 8.91
C ASN A 354 21.95 -6.06 8.76
N VAL A 355 22.02 -7.39 8.60
CA VAL A 355 20.83 -8.25 8.67
C VAL A 355 20.33 -8.29 10.12
N PRO A 356 19.05 -8.01 10.38
CA PRO A 356 18.52 -8.04 11.75
C PRO A 356 18.45 -9.47 12.29
N PHE A 357 18.49 -9.61 13.62
CA PHE A 357 18.21 -10.88 14.27
C PHE A 357 16.75 -11.28 14.03
N ILE A 358 16.52 -12.52 13.61
CA ILE A 358 15.21 -13.06 13.23
C ILE A 358 14.86 -14.29 14.07
N SER A 359 13.55 -14.56 14.18
CA SER A 359 13.03 -15.79 14.77
C SER A 359 13.36 -17.03 13.92
N PRO A 360 13.57 -18.21 14.53
CA PRO A 360 13.72 -19.47 13.80
C PRO A 360 12.48 -19.85 12.98
N LYS A 361 11.29 -19.32 13.32
CA LYS A 361 10.04 -19.63 12.62
C LYS A 361 9.80 -18.79 11.36
N LEU A 362 10.64 -17.77 11.11
CA LEU A 362 10.51 -16.92 9.93
C LEU A 362 10.75 -17.75 8.65
N GLU A 363 9.83 -17.64 7.69
CA GLU A 363 9.93 -18.35 6.42
C GLU A 363 10.48 -17.45 5.31
N HIS A 364 9.98 -16.21 5.20
CA HIS A 364 10.30 -15.30 4.11
C HIS A 364 10.87 -13.97 4.62
N LEU A 365 12.06 -13.61 4.14
CA LEU A 365 12.75 -12.37 4.50
C LEU A 365 13.15 -11.57 3.26
N TYR A 366 12.63 -10.34 3.18
CA TYR A 366 12.94 -9.40 2.11
C TYR A 366 13.77 -8.23 2.65
N LEU A 367 15.01 -8.13 2.19
CA LEU A 367 16.00 -7.11 2.59
C LEU A 367 16.62 -6.39 1.39
N ASN A 368 16.06 -6.57 0.18
CA ASN A 368 16.58 -5.92 -1.02
C ASN A 368 16.55 -4.40 -0.93
N ASN A 369 17.48 -3.76 -1.65
CA ASN A 369 17.62 -2.30 -1.71
C ASN A 369 17.83 -1.67 -0.32
N ASN A 370 18.72 -2.26 0.48
CA ASN A 370 19.27 -1.67 1.70
C ASN A 370 20.74 -1.29 1.47
N SER A 371 21.56 -1.18 2.52
CA SER A 371 22.99 -0.88 2.45
C SER A 371 23.81 -1.95 3.18
N ILE A 372 23.38 -3.21 3.11
CA ILE A 372 24.03 -4.33 3.80
C ILE A 372 25.35 -4.67 3.08
N GLU A 373 26.47 -4.59 3.81
CA GLU A 373 27.81 -4.83 3.24
C GLU A 373 28.32 -6.25 3.47
N LYS A 374 27.91 -6.87 4.57
CA LYS A 374 28.33 -8.21 4.96
C LYS A 374 27.22 -8.94 5.71
N ILE A 375 27.29 -10.27 5.66
CA ILE A 375 26.42 -11.17 6.40
C ILE A 375 27.32 -11.98 7.33
N ASN A 376 26.90 -12.16 8.58
CA ASN A 376 27.54 -13.07 9.50
C ASN A 376 26.52 -14.16 9.88
N GLY A 377 26.66 -15.34 9.28
CA GLY A 377 25.71 -16.44 9.47
C GLY A 377 25.61 -16.84 10.94
N THR A 378 26.71 -16.85 11.69
CA THR A 378 26.70 -17.15 13.13
C THR A 378 25.87 -16.17 13.98
N GLN A 379 25.75 -14.91 13.57
CA GLN A 379 24.99 -13.89 14.32
C GLN A 379 23.51 -13.89 13.97
N ILE A 380 23.17 -14.27 12.74
CA ILE A 380 21.80 -14.31 12.24
C ILE A 380 21.16 -15.65 12.55
N CYS A 381 21.96 -16.69 12.72
CA CYS A 381 21.47 -18.02 13.04
C CYS A 381 20.77 -17.99 14.40
N PRO A 382 19.46 -18.29 14.46
CA PRO A 382 18.70 -18.20 15.71
C PRO A 382 19.02 -19.34 16.68
N THR A 383 19.68 -20.38 16.20
CA THR A 383 20.05 -21.57 16.97
C THR A 383 21.55 -21.79 16.81
N SER A 384 22.26 -22.07 17.90
CA SER A 384 23.70 -22.36 17.83
C SER A 384 23.92 -23.55 16.88
N LEU A 385 24.81 -23.42 15.89
CA LEU A 385 25.13 -24.49 14.94
C LEU A 385 25.59 -25.80 15.64
N VAL A 386 26.02 -25.70 16.90
CA VAL A 386 26.45 -26.81 17.75
C VAL A 386 25.26 -27.66 18.23
N SER A 387 24.09 -27.07 18.49
CA SER A 387 22.91 -27.80 19.01
C SER A 387 22.13 -28.56 17.94
N ILE A 388 22.53 -28.47 16.66
CA ILE A 388 21.91 -29.25 15.56
C ILE A 388 22.44 -30.70 15.52
N GLN A 389 23.50 -31.02 16.28
CA GLN A 389 24.08 -32.37 16.32
C GLN A 389 23.34 -33.32 17.27
N ASP A 390 22.65 -32.80 18.28
CA ASP A 390 21.90 -33.59 19.25
C ASP A 390 20.42 -33.59 18.88
N PHE A 391 19.99 -34.55 18.04
CA PHE A 391 18.60 -34.68 17.59
C PHE A 391 17.65 -35.10 18.73
N SER A 392 17.33 -34.18 19.64
CA SER A 392 16.20 -34.34 20.56
C SER A 392 14.89 -33.94 19.86
N PRO A 393 13.79 -34.70 20.02
CA PRO A 393 12.47 -34.35 19.48
C PRO A 393 11.93 -32.99 19.95
N SER A 394 12.43 -32.47 21.08
CA SER A 394 12.11 -31.13 21.61
C SER A 394 12.68 -29.97 20.79
N ASP A 395 13.65 -30.24 19.91
CA ASP A 395 14.41 -29.21 19.20
C ASP A 395 13.84 -28.88 17.81
N LEU A 396 12.77 -29.55 17.38
CA LEU A 396 12.12 -29.29 16.09
C LEU A 396 11.59 -27.85 15.95
N ASP A 397 11.18 -27.22 17.06
CA ASP A 397 10.71 -25.83 17.09
C ASP A 397 11.86 -24.81 16.96
N SER A 398 13.10 -25.24 17.21
CA SER A 398 14.31 -24.41 17.11
C SER A 398 14.95 -24.45 15.72
N VAL A 399 14.50 -25.34 14.83
CA VAL A 399 15.06 -25.48 13.49
C VAL A 399 14.71 -24.23 12.67
N PRO A 400 15.71 -23.49 12.13
CA PRO A 400 15.45 -22.33 11.28
C PRO A 400 14.63 -22.71 10.02
N ARG A 401 13.51 -22.02 9.81
CA ARG A 401 12.51 -22.30 8.75
C ARG A 401 12.61 -21.39 7.53
N LEU A 402 13.65 -20.56 7.45
CA LEU A 402 13.80 -19.61 6.35
C LEU A 402 13.91 -20.36 5.00
N ARG A 403 12.98 -20.07 4.10
CA ARG A 403 12.87 -20.65 2.75
C ARG A 403 13.24 -19.67 1.65
N TYR A 404 12.99 -18.38 1.88
CA TYR A 404 13.20 -17.33 0.90
C TYR A 404 13.95 -16.15 1.53
N LEU A 405 15.10 -15.80 0.95
CA LEU A 405 15.91 -14.66 1.36
C LEU A 405 16.22 -13.78 0.16
N ARG A 406 15.79 -12.53 0.19
CA ARG A 406 16.02 -11.58 -0.90
C ARG A 406 16.94 -10.44 -0.46
N LEU A 407 18.08 -10.31 -1.13
CA LEU A 407 19.20 -9.42 -0.75
C LEU A 407 19.70 -8.54 -1.91
N ASP A 408 19.07 -8.59 -3.08
CA ASP A 408 19.47 -7.79 -4.25
C ASP A 408 19.47 -6.29 -4.00
N GLY A 409 20.36 -5.57 -4.69
CA GLY A 409 20.50 -4.11 -4.51
C GLY A 409 21.10 -3.69 -3.16
N ASN A 410 21.80 -4.58 -2.46
CA ASN A 410 22.68 -4.25 -1.33
C ASN A 410 24.14 -4.07 -1.77
N LEU A 411 25.05 -3.82 -0.82
CA LEU A 411 26.49 -3.64 -1.04
C LEU A 411 27.29 -4.94 -0.83
N LEU A 412 26.60 -6.09 -0.86
CA LEU A 412 27.20 -7.40 -0.63
C LEU A 412 28.18 -7.76 -1.75
N LYS A 413 29.36 -8.23 -1.36
CA LYS A 413 30.30 -8.87 -2.28
C LYS A 413 30.22 -10.39 -2.10
N PRO A 414 30.06 -11.16 -3.20
CA PRO A 414 30.19 -12.62 -3.14
C PRO A 414 31.57 -13.04 -2.60
N PRO A 415 31.69 -14.24 -2.01
CA PRO A 415 30.66 -15.28 -1.87
C PRO A 415 29.76 -15.09 -0.65
N ILE A 416 28.60 -15.77 -0.67
CA ILE A 416 27.73 -15.84 0.51
C ILE A 416 28.45 -16.66 1.59
N PRO A 417 28.41 -16.22 2.87
CA PRO A 417 28.99 -16.98 3.95
C PRO A 417 28.40 -18.40 4.04
N LEU A 418 29.26 -19.42 4.06
CA LEU A 418 28.85 -20.83 4.09
C LEU A 418 28.05 -21.17 5.37
N ASP A 419 28.38 -20.52 6.48
CA ASP A 419 27.68 -20.63 7.75
C ASP A 419 26.21 -20.18 7.66
N LEU A 420 25.87 -19.23 6.77
CA LEU A 420 24.48 -18.88 6.48
C LEU A 420 23.71 -20.06 5.86
N MET A 421 24.31 -20.70 4.86
CA MET A 421 23.70 -21.86 4.18
C MET A 421 23.59 -23.07 5.12
N LEU A 422 24.59 -23.26 5.99
CA LEU A 422 24.58 -24.35 6.99
C LEU A 422 23.51 -24.14 8.07
N CYS A 423 23.24 -22.89 8.43
CA CYS A 423 22.18 -22.54 9.38
C CYS A 423 20.78 -22.73 8.77
N PHE A 424 20.53 -22.12 7.62
CA PHE A 424 19.21 -22.13 6.97
C PHE A 424 19.13 -23.23 5.91
N ARG A 425 19.15 -24.50 6.34
CA ARG A 425 19.16 -25.67 5.43
C ARG A 425 17.90 -25.82 4.57
N LEU A 426 16.80 -25.16 4.96
CA LEU A 426 15.53 -25.14 4.23
C LEU A 426 15.46 -24.01 3.18
N LEU A 427 16.53 -23.23 3.02
CA LEU A 427 16.57 -22.10 2.09
C LEU A 427 16.51 -22.62 0.64
N GLN A 428 15.43 -22.29 -0.05
CA GLN A 428 15.16 -22.74 -1.41
C GLN A 428 15.60 -21.73 -2.46
N SER A 429 15.57 -20.44 -2.11
CA SER A 429 15.91 -19.37 -3.03
C SER A 429 16.60 -18.23 -2.30
N VAL A 430 17.71 -17.77 -2.88
CA VAL A 430 18.40 -16.55 -2.49
C VAL A 430 18.60 -15.68 -3.71
N VAL A 431 18.08 -14.46 -3.65
CA VAL A 431 18.16 -13.49 -4.76
C VAL A 431 19.18 -12.41 -4.40
N PHE A 432 20.13 -12.18 -5.32
CA PHE A 432 21.28 -11.26 -5.20
C PHE A 432 21.28 -10.18 -6.27
#